data_AF-A0A2E5ZQW3-F1
#
_entry.id   AF-A0A2E5ZQW3-F1
#
_cell.length_a   1.000
_cell.length_b   1.000
_cell.length_c   1.000
_cell.angle_alpha   90.00
_cell.angle_beta   90.00
_cell.angle_gamma   90.00
#
_symmetry.space_group_name_H-M   'P 1'
#
loop_
_entity.id
_entity.type
_entity.pdbx_description
1 polymer ?
#
loop_
_entity_poly.entity_id
_entity_poly.type
_entity_poly.pdbx_seq_one_letter_code
_entity_poly.pdbx_strand_id
1 'polypeptide(L)'
;MFELKFEDKVKVWKDLRTNLETHPRPFEALLHFVSKLPRSSSKTNAWDPKAKIEPWHLIEKDAFTEYEIAQLTAYTLQLTDRFCSSQIEIHISKETKKSILLYLVTVDNFIVIGYNNGITTVEELPTTVVSQKIYKMPTLN
;
A
#
# COMPACT_ATOMS: atom_id res chain seq x y z
N MET A 1 13.94 -7.94 -6.46
CA MET A 1 12.57 -8.37 -6.83
C MET A 1 12.40 -8.50 -8.33
N PHE A 2 12.97 -7.60 -9.14
CA PHE A 2 12.87 -7.62 -10.62
C PHE A 2 13.51 -8.84 -11.31
N GLU A 3 14.61 -9.39 -10.79
CA GLU A 3 15.31 -10.54 -11.39
C GLU A 3 14.95 -11.89 -10.76
N LEU A 4 14.02 -11.90 -9.80
CA LEU A 4 13.67 -13.09 -9.03
C LEU A 4 12.52 -13.85 -9.71
N LYS A 5 12.57 -15.18 -9.66
CA LYS A 5 11.43 -16.02 -10.09
C LYS A 5 10.21 -15.73 -9.21
N PHE A 6 9.01 -15.99 -9.71
CA PHE A 6 7.77 -15.78 -8.96
C PHE A 6 7.81 -16.40 -7.54
N GLU A 7 8.30 -17.63 -7.42
CA GLU A 7 8.45 -18.32 -6.13
C GLU A 7 9.36 -17.56 -5.15
N ASP A 8 10.47 -17.00 -5.64
CA ASP A 8 11.38 -16.19 -4.84
C ASP A 8 10.75 -14.84 -4.47
N LYS A 9 9.98 -14.22 -5.36
CA LYS A 9 9.22 -12.99 -5.05
C LYS A 9 8.20 -13.24 -3.94
N VAL A 10 7.46 -14.35 -4.01
CA VAL A 10 6.51 -14.78 -2.97
C VAL A 10 7.23 -15.06 -1.66
N LYS A 11 8.40 -15.72 -1.71
CA LYS A 11 9.22 -15.98 -0.51
C LYS A 11 9.66 -14.67 0.15
N VAL A 12 10.22 -13.73 -0.62
CA VAL A 12 10.62 -12.40 -0.11
C VAL A 12 9.43 -11.67 0.52
N TRP A 13 8.25 -11.74 -0.10
CA TRP A 13 7.05 -11.13 0.45
C TRP A 13 6.56 -11.81 1.74
N LYS A 14 6.66 -13.14 1.82
CA LYS A 14 6.37 -13.90 3.05
C LYS A 14 7.37 -13.56 4.17
N ASP A 15 8.65 -13.44 3.85
CA ASP A 15 9.71 -13.08 4.79
C ASP A 15 9.50 -11.66 5.32
N LEU A 16 9.09 -10.72 4.44
CA LEU A 16 8.67 -9.38 4.84
C LEU A 16 7.56 -9.44 5.90
N ARG A 17 6.46 -10.16 5.63
CA ARG A 17 5.35 -10.28 6.58
C ARG A 17 5.80 -10.85 7.92
N THR A 18 6.63 -11.88 7.90
CA THR A 18 7.20 -12.50 9.11
C THR A 18 8.05 -11.50 9.90
N ASN A 19 8.83 -10.66 9.22
CA ASN A 19 9.61 -9.60 9.85
C ASN A 19 8.70 -8.54 10.50
N LEU A 20 7.62 -8.12 9.82
CA LEU A 20 6.68 -7.11 10.34
C LEU A 20 6.02 -7.50 11.67
N GLU A 21 5.86 -8.79 11.96
CA GLU A 21 5.34 -9.30 13.23
C GLU A 21 6.16 -8.79 14.43
N THR A 22 7.49 -8.83 14.32
CA THR A 22 8.41 -8.53 15.44
C THR A 22 9.13 -7.21 15.29
N HIS A 23 9.07 -6.58 14.11
CA HIS A 23 9.79 -5.34 13.85
C HIS A 23 9.29 -4.19 14.76
N PRO A 24 10.18 -3.39 15.36
CA PRO A 24 9.79 -2.27 16.23
C PRO A 24 9.07 -1.16 15.46
N ARG A 25 9.39 -1.00 14.17
CA ARG A 25 8.78 0.00 13.28
C ARG A 25 8.27 -0.65 11.99
N PRO A 26 7.16 -1.38 12.05
CA PRO A 26 6.70 -2.22 10.95
C PRO A 26 6.30 -1.41 9.71
N PHE A 27 5.62 -0.28 9.91
CA PHE A 27 5.23 0.60 8.80
C PHE A 27 6.44 1.18 8.04
N GLU A 28 7.51 1.56 8.75
CA GLU A 28 8.76 2.05 8.12
C GLU A 28 9.43 0.95 7.30
N ALA A 29 9.50 -0.27 7.83
CA ALA A 29 10.04 -1.41 7.11
C ALA A 29 9.24 -1.74 5.83
N LEU A 30 7.90 -1.69 5.92
CA LEU A 30 7.01 -1.87 4.78
C LEU A 30 7.18 -0.77 3.74
N LEU A 31 7.22 0.50 4.16
CA LEU A 31 7.41 1.65 3.29
C LEU A 31 8.76 1.57 2.55
N HIS A 32 9.83 1.19 3.26
CA HIS A 32 11.15 0.99 2.68
C HIS A 32 11.20 -0.19 1.71
N PHE A 33 10.39 -1.22 1.93
CA PHE A 33 10.24 -2.32 0.98
C PHE A 33 9.55 -1.84 -0.30
N VAL A 34 8.40 -1.17 -0.19
CA VAL A 34 7.64 -0.73 -1.36
C VAL A 34 8.33 0.39 -2.14
N SER A 35 9.15 1.22 -1.48
CA SER A 35 9.92 2.27 -2.16
C SER A 35 11.01 1.72 -3.09
N LYS A 36 11.47 0.49 -2.85
CA LYS A 36 12.43 -0.23 -3.72
C LYS A 36 11.77 -0.91 -4.91
N LEU A 37 10.44 -0.95 -4.97
CA LEU A 37 9.74 -1.61 -6.06
C LEU A 37 9.84 -0.77 -7.34
N PRO A 38 10.05 -1.42 -8.50
CA PRO A 38 10.06 -0.76 -9.79
C PRO A 38 8.69 -0.13 -10.07
N ARG A 39 8.69 1.17 -10.37
CA ARG A 39 7.48 1.94 -10.66
C ARG A 39 7.19 1.93 -12.15
N SER A 40 5.94 1.63 -12.50
CA SER A 40 5.43 1.77 -13.86
C SER A 40 4.74 3.11 -14.03
N SER A 41 4.97 3.76 -15.18
CA SER A 41 4.21 4.94 -15.63
C SER A 41 2.86 4.59 -16.25
N SER A 42 2.47 3.29 -16.24
CA SER A 42 1.17 2.84 -16.73
C SER A 42 0.03 3.49 -15.94
N LYS A 43 -1.04 3.85 -16.65
CA LYS A 43 -2.25 4.41 -16.04
C LYS A 43 -3.20 3.26 -15.67
N THR A 44 -3.09 2.73 -14.45
CA THR A 44 -4.12 1.84 -13.91
C THR A 44 -5.32 2.69 -13.46
N ASN A 45 -6.53 2.29 -13.85
CA ASN A 45 -7.73 3.02 -13.47
C ASN A 45 -8.12 2.74 -12.01
N ALA A 46 -7.53 3.51 -11.08
CA ALA A 46 -7.77 3.36 -9.65
C ALA A 46 -9.24 3.60 -9.23
N TRP A 47 -10.05 4.19 -10.10
CA TRP A 47 -11.47 4.47 -9.85
C TRP A 47 -12.38 3.27 -10.09
N ASP A 48 -11.90 2.26 -10.81
CA ASP A 48 -12.65 1.04 -11.09
C ASP A 48 -12.49 0.04 -9.93
N PRO A 49 -13.57 -0.36 -9.23
CA PRO A 49 -13.50 -1.42 -8.23
C PRO A 49 -13.04 -2.77 -8.79
N LYS A 50 -13.15 -3.01 -10.11
CA LYS A 50 -12.57 -4.19 -10.79
C LYS A 50 -11.06 -4.10 -10.98
N ALA A 51 -10.45 -2.93 -10.77
CA ALA A 51 -8.99 -2.78 -10.78
C ALA A 51 -8.33 -3.30 -9.48
N LYS A 52 -9.10 -3.91 -8.57
CA LYS A 52 -8.57 -4.70 -7.46
C LYS A 52 -7.91 -5.94 -8.02
N ILE A 53 -6.60 -6.00 -7.89
CA ILE A 53 -5.80 -7.15 -8.29
C ILE A 53 -5.57 -7.99 -7.03
N GLU A 54 -5.62 -9.30 -7.15
CA GLU A 54 -5.30 -10.16 -6.01
C GLU A 54 -3.82 -10.06 -5.63
N PRO A 55 -3.45 -10.31 -4.36
CA PRO A 55 -2.07 -10.16 -3.89
C PRO A 55 -1.06 -10.94 -4.74
N TRP A 56 -1.39 -12.17 -5.14
CA TRP A 56 -0.55 -13.06 -5.95
C TRP A 56 -0.26 -12.47 -7.33
N HIS A 57 -1.31 -11.97 -7.98
CA HIS A 57 -1.22 -11.33 -9.29
C HIS A 57 -0.42 -10.01 -9.22
N LEU A 58 -0.43 -9.30 -8.09
CA LEU A 58 0.45 -8.14 -7.89
C LEU A 58 1.92 -8.57 -7.85
N ILE A 59 2.26 -9.62 -7.08
CA ILE A 59 3.65 -10.09 -6.90
C ILE A 59 4.26 -10.60 -8.21
N GLU A 60 3.43 -11.16 -9.10
CA GLU A 60 3.88 -11.60 -10.42
C GLU A 60 4.42 -10.45 -11.27
N LYS A 61 3.88 -9.24 -11.11
CA LYS A 61 4.26 -8.07 -11.91
C LYS A 61 5.73 -7.69 -11.71
N ASP A 62 6.32 -7.19 -12.80
CA ASP A 62 7.68 -6.65 -12.80
C ASP A 62 7.74 -5.14 -12.57
N ALA A 63 6.61 -4.44 -12.67
CA ALA A 63 6.50 -3.02 -12.38
C ALA A 63 5.10 -2.68 -11.86
N PHE A 64 5.04 -1.73 -10.94
CA PHE A 64 3.84 -1.40 -10.17
C PHE A 64 3.46 0.07 -10.36
N THR A 65 2.17 0.33 -10.50
CA THR A 65 1.65 1.71 -10.40
C THR A 65 1.51 2.13 -8.94
N GLU A 66 1.43 3.43 -8.65
CA GLU A 66 1.25 3.95 -7.28
C GLU A 66 0.00 3.36 -6.60
N TYR A 67 -1.07 3.10 -7.36
CA TYR A 67 -2.27 2.45 -6.83
C TYR A 67 -2.04 0.96 -6.50
N GLU A 68 -1.26 0.25 -7.32
CA GLU A 68 -0.90 -1.15 -7.07
C GLU A 68 0.06 -1.29 -5.88
N ILE A 69 0.95 -0.31 -5.68
CA ILE A 69 1.79 -0.22 -4.48
C ILE A 69 0.92 -0.05 -3.24
N ALA A 70 -0.08 0.84 -3.28
CA ALA A 70 -1.02 1.01 -2.18
C ALA A 70 -1.82 -0.28 -1.91
N GLN A 71 -2.28 -0.97 -2.94
CA GLN A 71 -2.94 -2.28 -2.79
C GLN A 71 -2.01 -3.32 -2.16
N LEU A 72 -0.78 -3.45 -2.65
CA LEU A 72 0.21 -4.39 -2.10
C LEU A 72 0.50 -4.07 -0.63
N THR A 73 0.64 -2.80 -0.29
CA THR A 73 0.83 -2.33 1.09
C THR A 73 -0.35 -2.76 1.97
N ALA A 74 -1.57 -2.49 1.51
CA ALA A 74 -2.79 -2.86 2.23
C ALA A 74 -2.92 -4.37 2.43
N TYR A 75 -2.70 -5.17 1.39
CA TYR A 75 -2.73 -6.64 1.48
C TYR A 75 -1.62 -7.19 2.37
N THR A 76 -0.43 -6.60 2.33
CA THR A 76 0.69 -7.03 3.19
C THR A 76 0.31 -6.86 4.66
N LEU A 77 -0.29 -5.72 5.01
CA LEU A 77 -0.79 -5.50 6.37
C LEU A 77 -1.93 -6.46 6.73
N GLN A 78 -2.91 -6.66 5.84
CA GLN A 78 -4.01 -7.59 6.10
C GLN A 78 -3.57 -9.04 6.33
N LEU A 79 -2.51 -9.47 5.65
CA LEU A 79 -1.97 -10.83 5.72
C LEU A 79 -0.87 -10.98 6.78
N THR A 80 -0.61 -9.95 7.57
CA THR A 80 0.28 -9.97 8.73
C THR A 80 -0.63 -10.09 9.97
N ASP A 81 -0.41 -11.11 10.78
CA ASP A 81 -1.26 -11.48 11.92
C ASP A 81 -1.34 -10.33 12.93
N ARG A 82 -0.24 -9.58 13.12
CA ARG A 82 -0.22 -8.37 13.96
C ARG A 82 -1.23 -7.29 13.54
N PHE A 83 -1.60 -7.21 12.26
CA PHE A 83 -2.49 -6.17 11.72
C PHE A 83 -3.78 -6.75 11.11
N CYS A 84 -4.02 -8.06 11.24
CA CYS A 84 -5.19 -8.71 10.63
C CYS A 84 -6.53 -8.16 11.18
N SER A 85 -6.51 -7.65 12.41
CA SER A 85 -7.66 -7.00 13.07
C SER A 85 -7.76 -5.50 12.82
N SER A 86 -6.76 -4.88 12.20
CA SER A 86 -6.74 -3.44 11.93
C SER A 86 -7.65 -3.07 10.74
N GLN A 87 -8.26 -1.89 10.81
CA GLN A 87 -9.05 -1.33 9.72
C GLN A 87 -8.13 -0.71 8.68
N ILE A 88 -7.99 -1.38 7.53
CA ILE A 88 -7.12 -0.93 6.44
C ILE A 88 -7.97 -0.35 5.32
N GLU A 89 -7.69 0.91 4.97
CA GLU A 89 -8.41 1.67 3.96
C GLU A 89 -7.44 2.27 2.94
N ILE A 90 -7.78 2.22 1.66
CA ILE A 90 -7.01 2.87 0.59
C ILE A 90 -7.73 4.17 0.20
N HIS A 91 -7.10 5.30 0.45
CA HIS A 91 -7.60 6.63 0.16
C HIS A 91 -7.02 7.14 -1.16
N ILE A 92 -7.87 7.29 -2.17
CA ILE A 92 -7.57 8.05 -3.36
C ILE A 92 -7.79 9.52 -3.02
N SER A 93 -6.70 10.25 -2.84
CA SER A 93 -6.73 11.66 -2.49
C SER A 93 -6.20 12.50 -3.64
N LYS A 94 -6.68 13.73 -3.75
CA LYS A 94 -6.14 14.72 -4.69
C LYS A 94 -5.48 15.84 -3.89
N GLU A 95 -4.23 16.14 -4.22
CA GLU A 95 -3.55 17.31 -3.66
C GLU A 95 -3.92 18.54 -4.49
N THR A 96 -4.71 19.45 -3.91
CA THR A 96 -5.27 20.61 -4.61
C THR A 96 -4.19 21.57 -5.09
N LYS A 97 -3.06 21.68 -4.37
CA LYS A 97 -1.93 22.56 -4.74
C LYS A 97 -1.18 22.12 -5.98
N LYS A 98 -0.95 20.82 -6.14
CA LYS A 98 -0.17 20.26 -7.27
C LYS A 98 -1.04 19.59 -8.33
N SER A 99 -2.35 19.48 -8.07
CA SER A 99 -3.33 18.74 -8.86
C SER A 99 -2.88 17.30 -9.19
N ILE A 100 -2.18 16.66 -8.26
CA ILE A 100 -1.74 15.27 -8.38
C ILE A 100 -2.69 14.33 -7.62
N LEU A 101 -2.85 13.12 -8.15
CA LEU A 101 -3.53 12.02 -7.46
C LEU A 101 -2.52 11.32 -6.54
N LEU A 102 -2.93 11.12 -5.29
CA LEU A 102 -2.19 10.43 -4.24
C LEU A 102 -2.96 9.18 -3.84
N TYR A 103 -2.25 8.08 -3.67
CA TYR A 103 -2.79 6.82 -3.17
C TYR A 103 -2.21 6.57 -1.80
N LEU A 104 -3.03 6.77 -0.77
CA LEU A 104 -2.62 6.70 0.62
C LEU A 104 -3.26 5.47 1.27
N VAL A 105 -2.50 4.75 2.08
CA VAL A 105 -3.03 3.62 2.86
C VAL A 105 -3.18 4.05 4.30
N THR A 106 -4.41 4.00 4.81
CA THR A 106 -4.75 4.35 6.18
C THR A 106 -4.94 3.08 7.00
N VAL A 107 -4.37 3.05 8.21
CA VAL A 107 -4.52 1.97 9.19
C VAL A 107 -5.19 2.52 10.45
N ASP A 108 -6.29 1.90 10.86
CA ASP A 108 -7.10 2.25 12.02
C ASP A 108 -7.55 3.73 12.03
N ASN A 109 -7.75 4.30 10.84
CA ASN A 109 -8.10 5.71 10.62
C ASN A 109 -7.16 6.70 11.32
N PHE A 110 -5.93 6.28 11.63
CA PHE A 110 -4.96 7.07 12.38
C PHE A 110 -3.63 7.20 11.62
N ILE A 111 -3.06 6.09 11.19
CA ILE A 111 -1.76 6.05 10.50
C ILE A 111 -1.98 6.13 9.01
N VAL A 112 -1.23 7.00 8.32
CA VAL A 112 -1.26 7.15 6.86
C VAL A 112 0.11 6.83 6.27
N ILE A 113 0.13 5.91 5.32
CA ILE A 113 1.33 5.42 4.64
C ILE A 113 1.28 5.87 3.17
N GLY A 114 2.38 6.44 2.69
CA GLY A 114 2.57 6.81 1.27
C GLY A 114 2.55 8.31 0.99
N TYR A 115 2.23 9.16 1.98
CA TYR A 115 2.31 10.61 1.80
C TYR A 115 3.78 11.06 1.69
N ASN A 116 4.18 11.65 0.57
CA ASN A 116 5.56 12.02 0.26
C ASN A 116 6.59 10.88 0.43
N ASN A 117 6.21 9.63 0.10
CA ASN A 117 7.02 8.42 0.40
C ASN A 117 7.38 8.28 1.89
N GLY A 118 6.52 8.78 2.79
CA GLY A 118 6.67 8.76 4.24
C GLY A 118 5.47 8.13 4.95
N ILE A 119 5.57 8.10 6.28
CA ILE A 119 4.47 7.76 7.18
C ILE A 119 4.12 9.02 7.94
N THR A 120 2.83 9.30 8.04
CA THR A 120 2.28 10.44 8.78
C THR A 120 0.99 10.01 9.46
N THR A 121 0.36 10.91 10.20
CA THR A 121 -0.97 10.67 10.77
C THR A 121 -2.04 11.42 10.00
N VAL A 122 -3.30 11.03 10.19
CA VAL A 122 -4.44 11.74 9.59
C VAL A 122 -4.49 13.21 10.04
N GLU A 123 -4.02 13.52 11.26
CA GLU A 123 -4.00 14.88 11.82
C GLU A 123 -2.89 15.75 11.22
N GLU A 124 -1.76 15.15 10.86
CA GLU A 124 -0.63 15.84 10.24
C GLU A 124 -0.81 16.05 8.73
N LEU A 125 -1.77 15.36 8.11
CA LEU A 125 -2.07 15.54 6.69
C LEU A 125 -2.54 16.98 6.44
N PRO A 126 -1.94 17.68 5.46
CA PRO A 126 -2.36 19.04 5.15
C PRO A 126 -3.77 19.03 4.58
N THR A 127 -4.55 20.06 4.93
CA THR A 127 -5.93 20.27 4.45
C THR A 127 -6.05 20.41 2.92
N THR A 128 -4.91 20.54 2.23
CA THR A 128 -4.82 20.54 0.77
C THR A 128 -4.97 19.16 0.14
N VAL A 129 -4.83 18.09 0.92
CA VAL A 129 -5.03 16.70 0.48
C VAL A 129 -6.48 16.32 0.77
N VAL A 130 -7.29 16.24 -0.28
CA VAL A 130 -8.71 15.92 -0.15
C VAL A 130 -8.94 14.49 -0.62
N SER A 131 -9.39 13.61 0.28
CA SER A 131 -9.82 12.26 -0.08
C SER A 131 -11.05 12.33 -0.98
N GLN A 132 -10.93 11.78 -2.19
CA GLN A 132 -12.02 11.73 -3.16
C GLN A 132 -12.77 10.41 -3.11
N LYS A 133 -12.04 9.30 -2.85
CA LYS A 133 -12.62 7.96 -2.74
C LYS A 133 -11.87 7.15 -1.70
N ILE A 134 -12.60 6.41 -0.88
CA ILE A 134 -12.05 5.53 0.14
C ILE A 134 -12.47 4.11 -0.20
N TYR A 135 -11.50 3.22 -0.33
CA TYR A 135 -11.74 1.79 -0.46
C TYR A 135 -11.41 1.10 0.84
N LYS A 136 -12.46 0.65 1.52
CA LYS A 136 -12.30 -0.23 2.68
C LYS A 136 -11.91 -1.61 2.19
N MET A 137 -10.81 -2.14 2.72
CA MET A 137 -10.41 -3.49 2.39
C MET A 137 -11.25 -4.46 3.23
N PRO A 138 -11.74 -5.57 2.64
CA PRO A 138 -12.54 -6.55 3.39
C PRO A 138 -11.67 -7.19 4.47
N THR A 139 -12.23 -7.43 5.65
CA THR A 139 -11.56 -8.21 6.69
C THR A 139 -11.43 -9.66 6.23
N LEU A 140 -10.20 -10.18 6.21
CA LEU A 140 -9.93 -11.58 5.94
C LEU A 140 -10.16 -12.36 7.25
N ASN A 141 -11.42 -12.69 7.53
CA ASN A 141 -11.80 -13.60 8.63
C ASN A 141 -11.69 -15.06 8.19
#